data_AF-A0A6G0R453-F1
#
_entry.id   AF-A0A6G0R453-F1
#
_cell.length_a   1.000
_cell.length_b   1.000
_cell.length_c   1.000
_cell.angle_alpha   90.00
_cell.angle_beta   90.00
_cell.angle_gamma   90.00
#
_symmetry.space_group_name_H-M   'P 1'
#
loop_
_entity.id
_entity.type
_entity.pdbx_description
1 polymer ?
#
loop_
_entity_poly.entity_id
_entity_poly.type
_entity_poly.pdbx_seq_one_letter_code
_entity_poly.pdbx_strand_id
1 'polypeptide(L)'
;MVDHRTSARLVLKFIYVLAVFLVSPSLSTSSATTQVQQPLLKATDWFLTEQEITDSRGGILRRDIAVYSTGNAVTSFTAANEFYNAVYDDLTKTKEGDRVLLSAYVTALVPLKPDVDPTGATTGVGKVFSDIVNRGGNVHILNWHNLKYKSYNVKARDFINSIPESPTNGATAKLIFDDRLPYIVSSHHQKTLVIMSNDSSSINQQPVAYVGGLDIANDRWDTSDHNNSALRDAAGITVNNKGWIDGHVRIHGPAAKDVATNFVDRWNSDYLPSKGIVDDLLDFENPPYEDIPPLDYSSNNNTSNLGNQSVQITRTFSCKYQHYKEFAPRGENSLFRARIKAIKTPRTSSTSKTSTSSSSRSCLTPS
;
A
#
# COMPACT_ATOMS: atom_id res chain seq x y z
N MET A 1 3.93 17.81 -43.01
CA MET A 1 3.24 18.50 -41.89
C MET A 1 1.97 17.74 -41.58
N VAL A 2 2.02 16.81 -40.63
CA VAL A 2 0.83 16.24 -39.99
C VAL A 2 1.17 16.16 -38.51
N ASP A 3 0.44 16.96 -37.74
CA ASP A 3 0.57 17.17 -36.31
C ASP A 3 -0.12 16.00 -35.57
N HIS A 4 0.63 15.25 -34.77
CA HIS A 4 0.10 14.25 -33.85
C HIS A 4 0.30 14.74 -32.41
N ARG A 5 -0.64 15.56 -31.94
CA ARG A 5 -0.87 15.78 -30.50
C ARG A 5 -2.20 15.16 -30.10
N THR A 6 -2.16 13.90 -29.68
CA THR A 6 -3.21 13.30 -28.87
C THR A 6 -2.62 12.94 -27.52
N SER A 7 -2.57 13.92 -26.62
CA SER A 7 -2.24 13.67 -25.21
C SER A 7 -3.38 12.91 -24.54
N ALA A 8 -3.18 11.62 -24.32
CA ALA A 8 -3.99 10.85 -23.38
C ALA A 8 -3.74 11.40 -21.96
N ARG A 9 -4.74 12.08 -21.39
CA ARG A 9 -4.72 12.49 -19.98
C ARG A 9 -4.93 11.26 -19.10
N LEU A 10 -3.83 10.68 -18.61
CA LEU A 10 -3.86 9.65 -17.59
C LEU A 10 -4.20 10.31 -16.25
N VAL A 11 -5.40 10.02 -15.72
CA VAL A 11 -5.81 10.46 -14.38
C VAL A 11 -5.04 9.63 -13.35
N LEU A 12 -3.95 10.19 -12.83
CA LEU A 12 -3.18 9.62 -11.72
C LEU A 12 -4.06 9.66 -10.45
N LYS A 13 -4.60 8.52 -10.05
CA LYS A 13 -5.36 8.42 -8.78
C LYS A 13 -4.41 8.16 -7.63
N PHE A 14 -4.06 9.23 -6.92
CA PHE A 14 -3.30 9.19 -5.69
C PHE A 14 -4.04 8.46 -4.57
N ILE A 15 -3.32 7.61 -3.83
CA ILE A 15 -3.74 7.04 -2.55
C ILE A 15 -3.12 7.92 -1.45
N TYR A 16 -3.94 8.66 -0.70
CA TYR A 16 -3.53 9.38 0.51
C TYR A 16 -4.01 8.62 1.73
N VAL A 17 -3.14 8.46 2.72
CA VAL A 17 -3.53 8.19 4.11
C VAL A 17 -3.75 9.53 4.80
N LEU A 18 -4.90 9.71 5.44
CA LEU A 18 -5.15 10.89 6.28
C LEU A 18 -4.55 10.61 7.66
N ALA A 19 -3.33 11.06 7.91
CA ALA A 19 -2.76 11.14 9.25
C ALA A 19 -3.06 12.53 9.84
N VAL A 20 -3.77 12.57 10.98
CA VAL A 20 -4.01 13.81 11.73
C VAL A 20 -2.87 13.98 12.74
N PHE A 21 -1.96 14.91 12.49
CA PHE A 21 -0.91 15.30 13.44
C PHE A 21 -1.33 16.52 14.25
N LEU A 22 -1.20 16.43 15.57
CA LEU A 22 -1.44 17.51 16.51
C LEU A 22 -0.11 18.25 16.75
N VAL A 23 -0.02 19.51 16.31
CA VAL A 23 1.03 20.44 16.75
C VAL A 23 0.34 21.49 17.63
N SER A 24 0.79 21.63 18.88
CA SER A 24 0.35 22.70 19.77
C SER A 24 1.05 24.01 19.39
N PRO A 25 0.35 25.06 18.93
CA PRO A 25 0.96 26.37 18.80
C PRO A 25 0.77 27.13 20.10
N SER A 26 1.86 27.38 20.83
CA SER A 26 1.90 28.53 21.73
C SER A 26 2.11 29.78 20.87
N LEU A 27 1.11 30.63 20.68
CA LEU A 27 1.32 32.00 20.19
C LEU A 27 0.20 32.95 20.64
N SER A 28 0.67 34.13 21.03
CA SER A 28 -0.04 35.22 21.69
C SER A 28 -1.07 35.92 20.82
N THR A 29 -2.05 36.49 21.50
CA THR A 29 -3.24 37.18 21.02
C THR A 29 -2.97 38.41 20.15
N SER A 30 -3.59 38.47 18.96
CA SER A 30 -4.18 39.71 18.43
C SER A 30 -5.43 39.39 17.62
N SER A 31 -6.37 40.33 17.63
CA SER A 31 -7.81 40.16 17.43
C SER A 31 -8.26 40.00 15.98
N ALA A 32 -8.70 38.79 15.65
CA ALA A 32 -9.84 38.51 14.78
C ALA A 32 -10.45 37.19 15.27
N THR A 33 -11.58 37.23 15.98
CA THR A 33 -12.23 36.06 16.60
C THR A 33 -12.91 35.21 15.53
N THR A 34 -12.10 34.50 14.74
CA THR A 34 -12.55 33.27 14.10
C THR A 34 -12.82 32.30 15.24
N GLN A 35 -14.09 31.92 15.49
CA GLN A 35 -14.38 30.83 16.41
C GLN A 35 -13.75 29.57 15.85
N VAL A 36 -12.60 29.19 16.38
CA VAL A 36 -11.97 27.91 16.08
C VAL A 36 -12.83 26.84 16.73
N GLN A 37 -13.75 26.25 15.97
CA GLN A 37 -14.51 25.10 16.43
C GLN A 37 -13.57 23.91 16.56
N GLN A 38 -13.41 23.35 17.77
CA GLN A 38 -12.58 22.17 17.96
C GLN A 38 -12.95 21.07 16.96
N PRO A 39 -11.97 20.41 16.33
CA PRO A 39 -12.26 19.32 15.42
C PRO A 39 -12.85 18.17 16.23
N LEU A 40 -13.73 17.39 15.58
CA LEU A 40 -14.22 16.15 16.18
C LEU A 40 -13.05 15.22 16.47
N LEU A 41 -12.95 14.73 17.72
CA LEU A 41 -11.80 13.96 18.18
C LEU A 41 -12.05 12.44 18.20
N LYS A 42 -13.31 12.00 18.11
CA LYS A 42 -13.62 10.57 18.13
C LYS A 42 -13.40 9.98 16.76
N ALA A 43 -12.69 8.86 16.69
CA ALA A 43 -12.46 8.13 15.44
C ALA A 43 -13.77 7.81 14.70
N THR A 44 -14.84 7.50 15.44
CA THR A 44 -16.18 7.20 14.90
C THR A 44 -16.83 8.37 14.14
N ASP A 45 -16.39 9.59 14.37
CA ASP A 45 -16.88 10.77 13.65
C ASP A 45 -16.26 10.88 12.24
N TRP A 46 -15.12 10.22 12.03
CA TRP A 46 -14.35 10.23 10.78
C TRP A 46 -14.49 8.92 9.99
N PHE A 47 -14.55 7.80 10.69
CA PHE A 47 -14.56 6.46 10.10
C PHE A 47 -15.94 6.05 9.62
N LEU A 48 -15.97 5.28 8.55
CA LEU A 48 -17.18 4.58 8.12
C LEU A 48 -17.65 3.64 9.22
N THR A 49 -18.96 3.58 9.44
CA THR A 49 -19.57 2.52 10.26
C THR A 49 -19.55 1.18 9.51
N GLU A 50 -19.81 0.08 10.21
CA GLU A 50 -19.97 -1.24 9.58
C GLU A 50 -21.04 -1.24 8.48
N GLN A 51 -22.16 -0.54 8.72
CA GLN A 51 -23.22 -0.40 7.74
C GLN A 51 -22.74 0.39 6.51
N GLU A 52 -22.03 1.51 6.70
CA GLU A 52 -21.49 2.29 5.58
C GLU A 52 -20.46 1.50 4.75
N ILE A 53 -19.66 0.65 5.40
CA ILE A 53 -18.75 -0.29 4.71
C ILE A 53 -19.56 -1.33 3.93
N THR A 54 -20.57 -1.94 4.55
CA THR A 54 -21.44 -2.94 3.94
C THR A 54 -22.16 -2.38 2.71
N ASP A 55 -22.69 -1.17 2.80
CA ASP A 55 -23.32 -0.46 1.69
C ASP A 55 -22.32 -0.18 0.56
N SER A 56 -21.06 0.12 0.89
CA SER A 56 -19.98 0.30 -0.09
C SER A 56 -19.55 -0.99 -0.80
N ARG A 57 -20.00 -2.14 -0.31
CA ARG A 57 -19.74 -3.51 -0.81
C ARG A 57 -20.97 -4.15 -1.45
N GLY A 58 -21.95 -3.34 -1.87
CA GLY A 58 -23.18 -3.85 -2.47
C GLY A 58 -24.03 -4.69 -1.51
N GLY A 59 -24.02 -4.35 -0.22
CA GLY A 59 -24.80 -5.01 0.83
C GLY A 59 -24.15 -6.26 1.42
N ILE A 60 -22.89 -6.55 1.10
CA ILE A 60 -22.16 -7.71 1.64
C ILE A 60 -21.25 -7.28 2.80
N LEU A 61 -21.48 -7.88 3.97
CA LEU A 61 -20.69 -7.65 5.17
C LEU A 61 -19.20 -7.93 4.91
N ARG A 62 -18.31 -7.08 5.45
CA ARG A 62 -16.86 -7.30 5.45
C ARG A 62 -16.49 -8.09 6.71
N ARG A 63 -15.98 -9.31 6.55
CA ARG A 63 -15.68 -10.24 7.67
C ARG A 63 -14.19 -10.50 7.87
N ASP A 64 -13.43 -10.27 6.81
CA ASP A 64 -12.00 -10.50 6.68
C ASP A 64 -11.15 -9.42 7.38
N ILE A 65 -11.67 -8.20 7.45
CA ILE A 65 -10.96 -7.00 7.93
C ILE A 65 -11.83 -6.26 8.93
N ALA A 66 -11.23 -5.81 10.04
CA ALA A 66 -11.94 -5.05 11.07
C ALA A 66 -12.58 -3.76 10.53
N VAL A 67 -13.63 -3.26 11.20
CA VAL A 67 -14.19 -1.94 10.88
C VAL A 67 -13.14 -0.86 11.13
N TYR A 68 -12.47 -0.91 12.28
CA TYR A 68 -11.28 -0.14 12.61
C TYR A 68 -10.57 -0.82 13.79
N SER A 69 -9.33 -0.43 14.01
CA SER A 69 -8.55 -0.81 15.19
C SER A 69 -8.06 0.42 15.95
N THR A 70 -7.70 0.21 17.22
CA THR A 70 -7.15 1.22 18.13
C THR A 70 -5.78 0.80 18.65
N GLY A 71 -5.02 1.76 19.18
CA GLY A 71 -3.72 1.45 19.77
C GLY A 71 -2.58 1.28 18.77
N ASN A 72 -2.79 1.63 17.50
CA ASN A 72 -1.77 1.52 16.47
C ASN A 72 -0.71 2.60 16.67
N ALA A 73 0.57 2.25 16.45
CA ALA A 73 1.63 3.23 16.28
C ALA A 73 1.74 3.59 14.79
N VAL A 74 1.56 4.87 14.45
CA VAL A 74 1.61 5.35 13.07
C VAL A 74 2.70 6.39 12.90
N THR A 75 3.60 6.16 11.95
CA THR A 75 4.62 7.12 11.50
C THR A 75 4.26 7.54 10.08
N SER A 76 4.21 8.84 9.80
CA SER A 76 4.05 9.33 8.42
C SER A 76 5.39 9.76 7.85
N PHE A 77 5.55 9.52 6.56
CA PHE A 77 6.69 9.92 5.77
C PHE A 77 6.23 10.94 4.75
N THR A 78 6.90 12.08 4.76
CA THR A 78 6.60 13.22 3.86
C THR A 78 7.60 13.33 2.72
N ALA A 79 8.72 12.60 2.82
CA ALA A 79 9.67 12.41 1.74
C ALA A 79 9.91 10.93 1.47
N ALA A 80 10.26 10.60 0.23
CA ALA A 80 10.40 9.21 -0.19
C ALA A 80 11.59 8.51 0.48
N ASN A 81 12.70 9.20 0.70
CA ASN A 81 13.87 8.64 1.38
C ASN A 81 13.54 8.16 2.81
N GLU A 82 12.66 8.85 3.54
CA GLU A 82 12.23 8.43 4.89
C GLU A 82 11.52 7.07 4.86
N PHE A 83 10.61 6.89 3.89
CA PHE A 83 9.93 5.62 3.64
C PHE A 83 10.92 4.51 3.27
N TYR A 84 11.82 4.77 2.31
CA TYR A 84 12.80 3.80 1.84
C TYR A 84 13.77 3.37 2.96
N ASN A 85 14.24 4.33 3.77
CA ASN A 85 15.10 4.08 4.93
C ASN A 85 14.39 3.20 5.96
N ALA A 86 13.15 3.55 6.32
CA ALA A 86 12.37 2.77 7.27
C ALA A 86 12.08 1.35 6.76
N VAL A 87 11.79 1.18 5.47
CA VAL A 87 11.59 -0.15 4.86
C VAL A 87 12.86 -0.98 4.95
N TYR A 88 14.02 -0.43 4.58
CA TYR A 88 15.30 -1.13 4.71
C TYR A 88 15.57 -1.54 6.16
N ASP A 89 15.37 -0.62 7.11
CA ASP A 89 15.66 -0.87 8.53
C ASP A 89 14.77 -1.96 9.12
N ASP A 90 13.52 -2.12 8.67
CA ASP A 90 12.64 -3.19 9.15
C ASP A 90 12.86 -4.50 8.39
N LEU A 91 13.09 -4.47 7.07
CA LEU A 91 13.40 -5.67 6.30
C LEU A 91 14.69 -6.36 6.77
N THR A 92 15.70 -5.59 7.14
CA THR A 92 16.97 -6.13 7.66
C THR A 92 16.85 -6.80 9.03
N LYS A 93 15.76 -6.56 9.77
CA LYS A 93 15.48 -7.17 11.08
C LYS A 93 14.66 -8.45 11.01
N THR A 94 14.11 -8.79 9.84
CA THR A 94 13.38 -10.05 9.62
C THR A 94 14.21 -11.26 10.06
N LYS A 95 13.53 -12.27 10.58
CA LYS A 95 14.10 -13.49 11.14
C LYS A 95 13.50 -14.72 10.46
N GLU A 96 13.97 -15.88 10.91
CA GLU A 96 13.43 -17.18 10.50
C GLU A 96 11.92 -17.25 10.72
N GLY A 97 11.20 -17.67 9.68
CA GLY A 97 9.74 -17.81 9.67
C GLY A 97 8.97 -16.51 9.39
N ASP A 98 9.62 -15.35 9.43
CA ASP A 98 8.95 -14.08 9.13
C ASP A 98 8.47 -14.05 7.69
N ARG A 99 7.43 -13.27 7.42
CA ARG A 99 6.83 -13.15 6.08
C ARG A 99 6.81 -11.68 5.65
N VAL A 100 7.27 -11.42 4.44
CA VAL A 100 7.22 -10.11 3.78
C VAL A 100 6.23 -10.18 2.63
N LEU A 101 5.23 -9.30 2.64
CA LEU A 101 4.13 -9.26 1.67
C LEU A 101 4.12 -7.91 0.96
N LEU A 102 4.41 -7.88 -0.34
CA LEU A 102 4.51 -6.65 -1.14
C LEU A 102 3.48 -6.61 -2.26
N SER A 103 2.47 -5.74 -2.16
CA SER A 103 1.65 -5.35 -3.32
C SER A 103 2.25 -4.12 -3.98
N ALA A 104 2.48 -4.18 -5.29
CA ALA A 104 3.13 -3.13 -6.04
C ALA A 104 2.47 -2.87 -7.39
N TYR A 105 2.48 -1.61 -7.82
CA TYR A 105 2.19 -1.22 -9.19
C TYR A 105 3.41 -1.39 -10.10
N VAL A 106 4.61 -1.20 -9.52
CA VAL A 106 5.91 -1.48 -10.13
C VAL A 106 6.87 -1.96 -9.05
N THR A 107 7.65 -3.00 -9.34
CA THR A 107 8.78 -3.42 -8.51
C THR A 107 10.04 -3.32 -9.36
N ALA A 108 11.10 -2.71 -8.82
CA ALA A 108 12.40 -2.69 -9.48
C ALA A 108 13.52 -2.98 -8.48
N LEU A 109 14.66 -3.47 -8.99
CA LEU A 109 15.84 -3.82 -8.21
C LEU A 109 16.69 -2.58 -7.86
N VAL A 110 16.06 -1.54 -7.29
CA VAL A 110 16.72 -0.29 -6.91
C VAL A 110 17.42 -0.41 -5.55
N PRO A 111 18.46 0.40 -5.26
CA PRO A 111 18.94 0.61 -3.89
C PRO A 111 17.85 1.24 -3.02
N LEU A 112 17.69 0.72 -1.80
CA LEU A 112 16.83 1.34 -0.79
C LEU A 112 17.50 2.56 -0.16
N LYS A 113 18.83 2.61 -0.08
CA LYS A 113 19.59 3.76 0.45
C LYS A 113 20.64 4.25 -0.55
N PRO A 114 20.24 4.81 -1.71
CA PRO A 114 21.17 5.25 -2.75
C PRO A 114 22.14 6.35 -2.33
N ASP A 115 21.84 7.07 -1.25
CA ASP A 115 22.70 8.09 -0.63
C ASP A 115 23.88 7.49 0.14
N VAL A 116 23.79 6.23 0.56
CA VAL A 116 24.85 5.50 1.27
C VAL A 116 25.48 4.42 0.39
N ASP A 117 24.66 3.72 -0.38
CA ASP A 117 25.05 2.64 -1.28
C ASP A 117 24.36 2.84 -2.65
N PRO A 118 24.90 3.72 -3.50
CA PRO A 118 24.31 4.02 -4.82
C PRO A 118 24.29 2.81 -5.75
N THR A 119 25.16 1.83 -5.52
CA THR A 119 25.22 0.60 -6.32
C THR A 119 24.16 -0.43 -5.94
N GLY A 120 23.60 -0.31 -4.73
CA GLY A 120 22.71 -1.32 -4.16
C GLY A 120 23.40 -2.64 -3.81
N ALA A 121 24.72 -2.64 -3.61
CA ALA A 121 25.49 -3.85 -3.28
C ALA A 121 25.02 -4.49 -1.96
N THR A 122 24.58 -3.68 -1.00
CA THR A 122 24.01 -4.14 0.28
C THR A 122 22.55 -3.70 0.45
N THR A 123 22.18 -2.56 -0.10
CA THR A 123 20.85 -1.96 0.09
C THR A 123 19.90 -2.18 -1.09
N GLY A 124 20.36 -2.82 -2.16
CA GLY A 124 19.52 -3.18 -3.31
C GLY A 124 18.41 -4.14 -2.91
N VAL A 125 17.20 -3.92 -3.44
CA VAL A 125 16.03 -4.79 -3.21
C VAL A 125 16.36 -6.26 -3.44
N GLY A 126 17.10 -6.57 -4.51
CA GLY A 126 17.55 -7.93 -4.80
C GLY A 126 18.36 -8.53 -3.65
N LYS A 127 19.41 -7.82 -3.18
CA LYS A 127 20.25 -8.26 -2.06
C LYS A 127 19.44 -8.40 -0.76
N VAL A 128 18.62 -7.40 -0.45
CA VAL A 128 17.81 -7.39 0.78
C VAL A 128 16.84 -8.57 0.81
N PHE A 129 16.16 -8.88 -0.30
CA PHE A 129 15.26 -10.03 -0.36
C PHE A 129 16.00 -11.36 -0.35
N SER A 130 17.16 -11.47 -1.02
CA SER A 130 18.02 -12.65 -0.88
C SER A 130 18.44 -12.87 0.57
N ASP A 131 18.74 -11.80 1.31
CA ASP A 131 19.14 -11.91 2.71
C ASP A 131 17.99 -12.28 3.64
N ILE A 132 16.75 -11.84 3.35
CA ILE A 132 15.55 -12.29 4.06
C ILE A 132 15.39 -13.80 3.90
N VAL A 133 15.47 -14.30 2.67
CA VAL A 133 15.38 -15.73 2.39
C VAL A 133 16.52 -16.50 3.05
N ASN A 134 17.75 -16.00 2.98
CA ASN A 134 18.88 -16.64 3.64
C ASN A 134 18.72 -16.74 5.17
N ARG A 135 18.03 -15.79 5.80
CA ARG A 135 17.66 -15.85 7.23
C ARG A 135 16.48 -16.78 7.54
N GLY A 136 15.86 -17.39 6.53
CA GLY A 136 14.70 -18.26 6.67
C GLY A 136 13.35 -17.54 6.66
N GLY A 137 13.29 -16.28 6.19
CA GLY A 137 12.05 -15.53 5.99
C GLY A 137 11.50 -15.70 4.57
N ASN A 138 10.18 -15.63 4.41
CA ASN A 138 9.51 -15.75 3.11
C ASN A 138 9.19 -14.37 2.52
N VAL A 139 9.30 -14.22 1.20
CA VAL A 139 8.93 -12.99 0.49
C VAL A 139 7.86 -13.30 -0.56
N HIS A 140 6.74 -12.60 -0.53
CA HIS A 140 5.63 -12.77 -1.47
C HIS A 140 5.29 -11.42 -2.10
N ILE A 141 5.24 -11.36 -3.42
CA ILE A 141 5.07 -10.11 -4.15
C ILE A 141 3.96 -10.25 -5.19
N LEU A 142 2.91 -9.45 -5.04
CA LEU A 142 1.87 -9.24 -6.04
C LEU A 142 2.18 -7.98 -6.83
N ASN A 143 2.71 -8.13 -8.03
CA ASN A 143 3.04 -7.02 -8.90
C ASN A 143 1.99 -6.86 -10.00
N TRP A 144 1.51 -5.65 -10.28
CA TRP A 144 0.60 -5.48 -11.42
C TRP A 144 1.30 -5.85 -12.75
N HIS A 145 0.57 -6.51 -13.66
CA HIS A 145 0.99 -6.76 -15.04
C HIS A 145 1.05 -5.42 -15.81
N ASN A 146 2.12 -4.66 -15.60
CA ASN A 146 2.27 -3.28 -16.08
C ASN A 146 3.13 -3.21 -17.34
N LEU A 147 2.50 -3.06 -18.50
CA LEU A 147 3.20 -2.98 -19.79
C LEU A 147 4.17 -1.80 -19.89
N LYS A 148 3.86 -0.66 -19.27
CA LYS A 148 4.71 0.54 -19.30
C LYS A 148 6.05 0.31 -18.59
N TYR A 149 6.07 -0.56 -17.58
CA TYR A 149 7.25 -0.85 -16.77
C TYR A 149 7.68 -2.32 -16.91
N LYS A 150 7.34 -2.97 -18.03
CA LYS A 150 7.62 -4.40 -18.29
C LYS A 150 9.07 -4.76 -17.98
N SER A 151 10.03 -4.00 -18.52
CA SER A 151 11.46 -4.31 -18.35
C SER A 151 11.90 -4.37 -16.89
N TYR A 152 11.46 -3.44 -16.05
CA TYR A 152 11.78 -3.43 -14.62
C TYR A 152 11.10 -4.56 -13.87
N ASN A 153 9.81 -4.76 -14.15
CA ASN A 153 8.97 -5.77 -13.52
C ASN A 153 9.44 -7.20 -13.83
N VAL A 154 9.69 -7.51 -15.10
CA VAL A 154 10.18 -8.81 -15.56
C VAL A 154 11.57 -9.08 -14.97
N LYS A 155 12.48 -8.10 -15.02
CA LYS A 155 13.81 -8.24 -14.40
C LYS A 155 13.72 -8.50 -12.89
N ALA A 156 12.81 -7.82 -12.19
CA ALA A 156 12.56 -8.06 -10.77
C ALA A 156 11.98 -9.47 -10.53
N ARG A 157 10.98 -9.90 -11.31
CA ARG A 157 10.41 -11.24 -11.23
C ARG A 157 11.50 -12.30 -11.38
N ASP A 158 12.28 -12.21 -12.44
CA ASP A 158 13.25 -13.25 -12.79
C ASP A 158 14.34 -13.36 -11.71
N PHE A 159 14.86 -12.22 -11.25
CA PHE A 159 15.83 -12.20 -10.15
C PHE A 159 15.23 -12.80 -8.88
N ILE A 160 14.06 -12.32 -8.45
CA ILE A 160 13.45 -12.69 -7.16
C ILE A 160 13.08 -14.17 -7.13
N ASN A 161 12.51 -14.69 -8.22
CA ASN A 161 12.17 -16.11 -8.31
C ASN A 161 13.40 -17.02 -8.54
N SER A 162 14.57 -16.46 -8.87
CA SER A 162 15.84 -17.19 -8.94
C SER A 162 16.59 -17.25 -7.61
N ILE A 163 16.13 -16.54 -6.58
CA ILE A 163 16.72 -16.60 -5.24
C ILE A 163 16.59 -18.04 -4.73
N PRO A 164 17.71 -18.70 -4.37
CA PRO A 164 17.66 -20.06 -3.83
C PRO A 164 16.84 -20.11 -2.53
N GLU A 165 16.21 -21.25 -2.29
CA GLU A 165 15.51 -21.50 -1.03
C GLU A 165 16.48 -21.40 0.15
N SER A 166 15.94 -21.02 1.31
CA SER A 166 16.73 -20.91 2.53
C SER A 166 17.35 -22.25 2.91
N PRO A 167 18.66 -22.31 3.20
CA PRO A 167 19.28 -23.53 3.72
C PRO A 167 18.80 -23.87 5.13
N THR A 168 18.17 -22.92 5.84
CA THR A 168 17.71 -23.09 7.22
C THR A 168 16.40 -23.86 7.29
N ASN A 169 15.42 -23.49 6.47
CA ASN A 169 14.05 -23.99 6.60
C ASN A 169 13.27 -24.08 5.27
N GLY A 170 13.94 -23.91 4.12
CA GLY A 170 13.29 -23.94 2.81
C GLY A 170 12.43 -22.71 2.47
N ALA A 171 12.53 -21.62 3.24
CA ALA A 171 11.81 -20.38 2.92
C ALA A 171 12.17 -19.87 1.51
N THR A 172 11.24 -19.20 0.84
CA THR A 172 11.42 -18.77 -0.56
C THR A 172 11.03 -17.32 -0.78
N ALA A 173 11.45 -16.77 -1.93
CA ALA A 173 10.91 -15.54 -2.47
C ALA A 173 10.13 -15.83 -3.76
N LYS A 174 8.90 -15.32 -3.84
CA LYS A 174 8.02 -15.44 -5.00
C LYS A 174 7.47 -14.09 -5.41
N LEU A 175 7.68 -13.74 -6.68
CA LEU A 175 7.03 -12.60 -7.33
C LEU A 175 6.13 -13.12 -8.44
N ILE A 176 4.85 -12.79 -8.35
CA ILE A 176 3.86 -13.09 -9.39
C ILE A 176 3.22 -11.79 -9.89
N PHE A 177 2.85 -11.80 -11.16
CA PHE A 177 2.04 -10.80 -11.80
C PHE A 177 0.56 -11.01 -11.49
N ASP A 178 -0.13 -9.91 -11.24
CA ASP A 178 -1.56 -9.89 -10.96
C ASP A 178 -2.26 -8.99 -11.98
N ASP A 179 -3.12 -9.60 -12.79
CA ASP A 179 -3.90 -8.98 -13.86
C ASP A 179 -5.42 -9.16 -13.64
N ARG A 180 -5.82 -9.62 -12.45
CA ARG A 180 -7.21 -9.96 -12.10
C ARG A 180 -8.07 -8.71 -11.95
N LEU A 181 -8.41 -8.14 -13.09
CA LEU A 181 -9.03 -6.83 -13.25
C LEU A 181 -10.11 -6.89 -14.35
N PRO A 182 -11.13 -6.01 -14.30
CA PRO A 182 -12.28 -6.10 -15.22
C PRO A 182 -11.97 -5.65 -16.65
N TYR A 183 -10.94 -4.82 -16.86
CA TYR A 183 -10.65 -4.21 -18.15
C TYR A 183 -9.14 -4.06 -18.36
N ILE A 184 -8.71 -4.08 -19.62
CA ILE A 184 -7.29 -3.93 -20.03
C ILE A 184 -6.66 -2.62 -19.53
N VAL A 185 -7.45 -1.55 -19.40
CA VAL A 185 -6.99 -0.24 -18.91
C VAL A 185 -7.05 -0.09 -17.38
N SER A 186 -7.50 -1.13 -16.67
CA SER A 186 -7.49 -1.14 -15.20
C SER A 186 -6.11 -1.47 -14.67
N SER A 187 -5.85 -1.13 -13.40
CA SER A 187 -4.59 -1.47 -12.75
C SER A 187 -4.78 -1.89 -11.30
N HIS A 188 -3.96 -2.84 -10.84
CA HIS A 188 -3.70 -2.98 -9.41
C HIS A 188 -2.76 -1.84 -8.99
N HIS A 189 -3.30 -0.90 -8.19
CA HIS A 189 -2.58 0.32 -7.81
C HIS A 189 -2.27 0.39 -6.30
N GLN A 190 -2.53 -0.70 -5.58
CA GLN A 190 -2.20 -0.86 -4.16
C GLN A 190 -0.67 -0.92 -4.01
N LYS A 191 -0.15 -0.17 -3.05
CA LYS A 191 1.28 -0.08 -2.72
C LYS A 191 1.42 -0.29 -1.23
N THR A 192 1.66 -1.55 -0.87
CA THR A 192 1.72 -1.96 0.52
C THR A 192 2.85 -2.94 0.74
N LEU A 193 3.60 -2.76 1.82
CA LEU A 193 4.59 -3.73 2.29
C LEU A 193 4.23 -4.14 3.70
N VAL A 194 4.10 -5.43 3.98
CA VAL A 194 3.79 -5.94 5.32
C VAL A 194 4.91 -6.87 5.76
N ILE A 195 5.39 -6.68 6.99
CA ILE A 195 6.34 -7.56 7.66
C ILE A 195 5.61 -8.20 8.83
N MET A 196 5.52 -9.52 8.78
CA MET A 196 4.87 -10.34 9.79
C MET A 196 5.90 -11.19 10.50
N SER A 197 5.97 -11.04 11.82
CA SER A 197 6.73 -11.92 12.69
C SER A 197 6.11 -13.31 12.71
N ASN A 198 6.95 -14.36 12.71
CA ASN A 198 6.51 -15.72 13.00
C ASN A 198 6.05 -15.90 14.45
N ASP A 199 6.62 -15.11 15.37
CA ASP A 199 6.17 -15.03 16.75
C ASP A 199 4.99 -14.05 16.82
N SER A 200 3.80 -14.61 17.00
CA SER A 200 2.53 -13.89 17.11
C SER A 200 1.87 -14.08 18.48
N SER A 201 2.63 -14.60 19.46
CA SER A 201 2.10 -15.15 20.71
C SER A 201 1.50 -14.11 21.66
N SER A 202 1.84 -12.82 21.51
CA SER A 202 1.35 -11.74 22.39
C SER A 202 0.62 -10.62 21.65
N ILE A 203 -0.22 -9.87 22.37
CA ILE A 203 -0.95 -8.71 21.83
C ILE A 203 -0.05 -7.55 21.40
N ASN A 204 1.22 -7.54 21.79
CA ASN A 204 2.19 -6.53 21.39
C ASN A 204 3.13 -7.02 20.28
N GLN A 205 3.10 -8.31 19.93
CA GLN A 205 3.74 -8.88 18.75
C GLN A 205 2.80 -8.69 17.55
N GLN A 206 2.72 -7.45 17.04
CA GLN A 206 1.87 -7.07 15.91
C GLN A 206 2.71 -6.89 14.64
N PRO A 207 2.13 -7.11 13.45
CA PRO A 207 2.84 -6.86 12.20
C PRO A 207 3.07 -5.37 11.97
N VAL A 208 3.98 -5.08 11.04
CA VAL A 208 4.25 -3.75 10.52
C VAL A 208 3.78 -3.67 9.08
N ALA A 209 3.00 -2.65 8.72
CA ALA A 209 2.57 -2.39 7.37
C ALA A 209 2.97 -0.99 6.91
N TYR A 210 3.38 -0.87 5.67
CA TYR A 210 3.57 0.38 4.95
C TYR A 210 2.43 0.54 3.95
N VAL A 211 1.78 1.70 3.91
CA VAL A 211 0.69 2.00 2.97
C VAL A 211 0.83 3.44 2.44
N GLY A 212 0.75 3.65 1.13
CA GLY A 212 0.88 5.00 0.57
C GLY A 212 0.95 5.09 -0.96
N GLY A 213 1.56 6.15 -1.46
CA GLY A 213 1.69 6.45 -2.91
C GLY A 213 2.97 5.91 -3.56
N LEU A 214 3.97 5.54 -2.76
CA LEU A 214 5.29 5.11 -3.23
C LEU A 214 5.36 3.60 -3.54
N ASP A 215 5.79 3.27 -4.76
CA ASP A 215 6.35 1.96 -5.10
C ASP A 215 7.84 1.89 -4.69
N ILE A 216 8.39 0.68 -4.54
CA ILE A 216 9.84 0.43 -4.50
C ILE A 216 10.34 0.27 -5.94
N ALA A 217 10.67 1.40 -6.58
CA ALA A 217 10.95 1.45 -8.01
C ALA A 217 11.81 2.67 -8.40
N ASN A 218 12.32 2.67 -9.63
CA ASN A 218 13.00 3.83 -10.21
C ASN A 218 12.10 5.09 -10.20
N ASP A 219 12.70 6.27 -10.26
CA ASP A 219 12.14 7.61 -10.10
C ASP A 219 11.63 7.97 -8.70
N ARG A 220 11.34 7.01 -7.81
CA ARG A 220 10.58 7.29 -6.57
C ARG A 220 11.42 7.85 -5.44
N TRP A 221 12.66 7.38 -5.27
CA TRP A 221 13.51 7.86 -4.18
C TRP A 221 13.87 9.35 -4.38
N ASP A 222 13.63 10.15 -3.35
CA ASP A 222 13.97 11.57 -3.28
C ASP A 222 13.93 12.06 -1.83
N THR A 223 14.52 13.22 -1.55
CA THR A 223 14.42 13.92 -0.26
C THR A 223 13.42 15.07 -0.33
N SER A 224 13.09 15.67 0.82
CA SER A 224 12.23 16.86 0.91
C SER A 224 12.76 18.07 0.13
N ASP A 225 14.07 18.13 -0.12
CA ASP A 225 14.71 19.25 -0.80
C ASP A 225 14.62 19.16 -2.34
N HIS A 226 14.28 17.97 -2.88
CA HIS A 226 14.14 17.71 -4.31
C HIS A 226 15.36 18.12 -5.17
N ASN A 227 16.55 18.08 -4.59
CA ASN A 227 17.81 18.52 -5.22
C ASN A 227 18.79 17.36 -5.48
N ASN A 228 18.31 16.11 -5.50
CA ASN A 228 19.14 14.91 -5.57
C ASN A 228 19.32 14.32 -6.97
N SER A 229 19.07 15.09 -8.04
CA SER A 229 19.09 14.54 -9.40
C SER A 229 20.43 13.90 -9.77
N ALA A 230 21.56 14.48 -9.36
CA ALA A 230 22.90 13.91 -9.61
C ALA A 230 23.12 12.57 -8.91
N LEU A 231 22.69 12.46 -7.65
CA LEU A 231 22.75 11.20 -6.88
C LEU A 231 21.84 10.14 -7.50
N ARG A 232 20.61 10.51 -7.89
CA ARG A 232 19.66 9.61 -8.57
C ARG A 232 20.19 9.09 -9.90
N ASP A 233 20.84 9.96 -10.68
CA ASP A 233 21.49 9.59 -11.94
C ASP A 233 22.67 8.65 -11.67
N ALA A 234 23.53 8.95 -10.69
CA ALA A 234 24.67 8.11 -10.31
C ALA A 234 24.26 6.72 -9.79
N ALA A 235 23.15 6.63 -9.05
CA ALA A 235 22.57 5.37 -8.57
C ALA A 235 21.76 4.63 -9.64
N GLY A 236 21.64 5.17 -10.86
CA GLY A 236 20.91 4.53 -11.97
C GLY A 236 19.40 4.42 -11.72
N ILE A 237 18.84 5.27 -10.86
CA ILE A 237 17.42 5.24 -10.48
C ILE A 237 16.56 6.29 -11.17
N THR A 238 17.13 7.16 -12.01
CA THR A 238 16.37 8.10 -12.84
C THR A 238 15.88 7.46 -14.14
N VAL A 239 14.62 7.69 -14.50
CA VAL A 239 14.01 7.29 -15.78
C VAL A 239 13.41 8.50 -16.48
N ASN A 240 12.32 9.05 -15.94
CA ASN A 240 11.60 10.17 -16.58
C ASN A 240 11.60 11.44 -15.74
N ASN A 241 11.75 11.30 -14.42
CA ASN A 241 11.54 12.39 -13.49
C ASN A 241 12.83 12.68 -12.70
N LYS A 242 13.13 13.96 -12.52
CA LYS A 242 14.33 14.42 -11.79
C LYS A 242 14.10 14.67 -10.30
N GLY A 243 12.84 14.58 -9.87
CA GLY A 243 12.37 14.68 -8.48
C GLY A 243 11.08 13.89 -8.31
N TRP A 244 10.69 13.58 -7.07
CA TRP A 244 9.42 12.91 -6.76
C TRP A 244 8.86 13.38 -5.41
N ILE A 245 7.62 13.85 -5.41
CA ILE A 245 6.89 14.27 -4.20
C ILE A 245 5.80 13.25 -3.93
N ASP A 246 5.85 12.59 -2.77
CA ASP A 246 4.83 11.64 -2.36
C ASP A 246 4.87 11.39 -0.85
N GLY A 247 3.83 10.76 -0.32
CA GLY A 247 3.71 10.38 1.08
C GLY A 247 3.45 8.90 1.27
N HIS A 248 3.83 8.40 2.45
CA HIS A 248 3.59 7.02 2.87
C HIS A 248 3.42 6.97 4.38
N VAL A 249 2.80 5.92 4.92
CA VAL A 249 2.76 5.71 6.37
C VAL A 249 3.29 4.33 6.73
N ARG A 250 3.93 4.23 7.88
CA ARG A 250 4.20 2.97 8.59
C ARG A 250 3.20 2.81 9.71
N ILE A 251 2.59 1.65 9.80
CA ILE A 251 1.61 1.26 10.80
C ILE A 251 2.18 0.04 11.53
N HIS A 252 2.32 0.12 12.85
CA HIS A 252 2.66 -1.01 13.71
C HIS A 252 1.52 -1.22 14.69
N GLY A 253 0.80 -2.34 14.55
CA GLY A 253 -0.41 -2.59 15.32
C GLY A 253 -1.46 -3.42 14.57
N PRO A 254 -2.66 -3.61 15.17
CA PRO A 254 -3.69 -4.47 14.59
C PRO A 254 -4.11 -4.07 13.17
N ALA A 255 -4.05 -2.78 12.78
CA ALA A 255 -4.41 -2.38 11.42
C ALA A 255 -3.42 -2.89 10.35
N ALA A 256 -2.19 -3.26 10.73
CA ALA A 256 -1.25 -3.89 9.81
C ALA A 256 -1.70 -5.32 9.44
N LYS A 257 -2.44 -6.01 10.33
CA LYS A 257 -3.07 -7.31 10.02
C LYS A 257 -4.12 -7.15 8.93
N ASP A 258 -4.95 -6.12 9.01
CA ASP A 258 -5.96 -5.83 8.00
C ASP A 258 -5.34 -5.59 6.61
N VAL A 259 -4.16 -4.95 6.56
CA VAL A 259 -3.38 -4.78 5.32
C VAL A 259 -2.84 -6.13 4.83
N ALA A 260 -2.32 -6.97 5.73
CA ALA A 260 -1.88 -8.32 5.41
C ALA A 260 -3.02 -9.19 4.87
N THR A 261 -4.20 -9.17 5.51
CA THR A 261 -5.38 -9.92 5.05
C THR A 261 -5.76 -9.53 3.63
N ASN A 262 -5.79 -8.22 3.32
CA ASN A 262 -6.05 -7.78 1.94
C ASN A 262 -5.03 -8.32 0.93
N PHE A 263 -3.76 -8.50 1.32
CA PHE A 263 -2.75 -9.13 0.47
C PHE A 263 -3.01 -10.63 0.31
N VAL A 264 -3.19 -11.35 1.43
CA VAL A 264 -3.36 -12.82 1.45
C VAL A 264 -4.64 -13.22 0.70
N ASP A 265 -5.74 -12.49 0.88
CA ASP A 265 -6.99 -12.69 0.15
C ASP A 265 -6.77 -12.67 -1.37
N ARG A 266 -5.91 -11.77 -1.85
CA ARG A 266 -5.57 -11.70 -3.28
C ARG A 266 -4.62 -12.82 -3.67
N TRP A 267 -3.61 -13.12 -2.86
CA TRP A 267 -2.64 -14.16 -3.17
C TRP A 267 -3.31 -15.54 -3.28
N ASN A 268 -4.08 -15.91 -2.27
CA ASN A 268 -4.75 -17.20 -2.11
C ASN A 268 -6.11 -17.28 -2.84
N SER A 269 -6.37 -16.43 -3.85
CA SER A 269 -7.62 -16.57 -4.61
C SER A 269 -7.58 -17.82 -5.47
N ASP A 270 -8.71 -18.52 -5.54
CA ASP A 270 -8.89 -19.71 -6.38
C ASP A 270 -8.73 -19.40 -7.87
N TYR A 271 -8.83 -18.13 -8.24
CA TYR A 271 -8.61 -17.66 -9.60
C TYR A 271 -7.17 -17.18 -9.78
N LEU A 272 -6.37 -17.98 -10.48
CA LEU A 272 -4.97 -17.70 -10.74
C LEU A 272 -4.79 -16.54 -11.74
N PRO A 273 -3.86 -15.61 -11.51
CA PRO A 273 -3.54 -14.53 -12.44
C PRO A 273 -2.62 -14.98 -13.58
N SER A 274 -2.62 -14.20 -14.66
CA SER A 274 -1.70 -14.28 -15.81
C SER A 274 -1.63 -15.69 -16.44
N LYS A 275 -2.79 -16.13 -16.95
CA LYS A 275 -3.00 -17.47 -17.54
C LYS A 275 -3.33 -17.44 -19.04
N GLY A 276 -3.28 -16.27 -19.68
CA GLY A 276 -3.63 -16.11 -21.09
C GLY A 276 -2.42 -16.12 -22.01
N ILE A 277 -2.64 -16.48 -23.29
CA ILE A 277 -1.61 -16.48 -24.35
C ILE A 277 -0.92 -15.11 -24.51
N VAL A 278 -1.63 -14.02 -24.21
CA VAL A 278 -1.08 -12.66 -24.25
C VAL A 278 -0.04 -12.45 -23.14
N ASP A 279 -0.21 -13.09 -21.99
CA ASP A 279 0.76 -13.02 -20.89
C ASP A 279 2.05 -13.74 -21.29
N ASP A 280 1.94 -14.90 -21.94
CA ASP A 280 3.06 -15.67 -22.50
C ASP A 280 3.87 -14.83 -23.49
N LEU A 281 3.20 -14.23 -24.47
CA LEU A 281 3.85 -13.36 -25.47
C LEU A 281 4.52 -12.13 -24.84
N LEU A 282 4.02 -11.68 -23.69
CA LEU A 282 4.51 -10.50 -22.99
C LEU A 282 5.42 -10.84 -21.82
N ASP A 283 5.86 -12.10 -21.67
CA ASP A 283 6.73 -12.57 -20.58
C ASP A 283 6.17 -12.24 -19.19
N PHE A 284 4.85 -12.30 -18.98
CA PHE A 284 4.20 -12.11 -17.68
C PHE A 284 3.66 -13.42 -17.10
N GLU A 285 4.10 -14.56 -17.63
CA GLU A 285 3.85 -15.85 -17.02
C GLU A 285 4.32 -15.89 -15.56
N ASN A 286 3.50 -16.52 -14.73
CA ASN A 286 3.77 -16.72 -13.31
C ASN A 286 4.39 -18.09 -13.06
N PRO A 287 5.46 -18.17 -12.24
CA PRO A 287 5.94 -19.46 -11.76
C PRO A 287 4.88 -20.13 -10.89
N PRO A 288 4.96 -21.46 -10.67
CA PRO A 288 4.18 -22.12 -9.63
C PRO A 288 4.40 -21.44 -8.28
N TYR A 289 3.31 -21.28 -7.53
CA TYR A 289 3.32 -20.70 -6.20
C TYR A 289 2.26 -21.39 -5.33
N GLU A 290 2.46 -21.35 -4.02
CA GLU A 290 1.57 -21.97 -3.05
C GLU A 290 0.83 -20.90 -2.25
N ASP A 291 -0.29 -21.28 -1.65
CA ASP A 291 -1.04 -20.42 -0.77
C ASP A 291 -0.22 -20.03 0.47
N ILE A 292 -0.40 -18.78 0.90
CA ILE A 292 0.19 -18.32 2.16
C ILE A 292 -0.68 -18.88 3.29
N PRO A 293 -0.10 -19.58 4.29
CA PRO A 293 -0.87 -20.07 5.42
C PRO A 293 -1.65 -18.96 6.12
N PRO A 294 -2.84 -19.22 6.67
CA PRO A 294 -3.63 -18.23 7.38
C PRO A 294 -2.83 -17.46 8.43
N LEU A 295 -3.27 -16.23 8.69
CA LEU A 295 -2.65 -15.34 9.66
C LEU A 295 -3.00 -15.81 11.08
N ASP A 296 -2.18 -16.67 11.67
CA ASP A 296 -2.33 -17.07 13.08
C ASP A 296 -1.70 -16.00 13.99
N TYR A 297 -2.41 -14.91 14.22
CA TYR A 297 -2.06 -13.95 15.26
C TYR A 297 -3.01 -14.09 16.45
N SER A 298 -2.48 -14.57 17.59
CA SER A 298 -3.24 -14.92 18.80
C SER A 298 -4.11 -13.79 19.35
N SER A 299 -3.80 -12.53 19.01
CA SER A 299 -4.63 -11.38 19.34
C SER A 299 -5.68 -11.12 18.26
N ASN A 300 -6.83 -11.79 18.35
CA ASN A 300 -8.08 -11.41 17.67
C ASN A 300 -8.63 -10.03 18.13
N ASN A 301 -7.87 -9.28 18.91
CA ASN A 301 -8.26 -7.97 19.41
C ASN A 301 -7.86 -6.89 18.39
N ASN A 302 -8.85 -6.08 18.02
CA ASN A 302 -8.66 -4.86 17.21
C ASN A 302 -8.05 -3.71 18.05
N THR A 303 -7.32 -4.03 19.11
CA THR A 303 -6.77 -3.08 20.08
C THR A 303 -5.38 -3.54 20.51
N SER A 304 -4.43 -2.62 20.61
CA SER A 304 -3.12 -2.83 21.24
C SER A 304 -2.71 -1.61 22.09
N ASN A 305 -1.53 -1.64 22.69
CA ASN A 305 -0.95 -0.53 23.45
C ASN A 305 0.34 0.00 22.80
N LEU A 306 0.51 -0.16 21.48
CA LEU A 306 1.74 0.22 20.76
C LEU A 306 1.79 1.72 20.47
N GLY A 307 0.64 2.34 20.28
CA GLY A 307 0.49 3.77 20.02
C GLY A 307 -0.92 4.25 20.39
N ASN A 308 -1.27 5.44 19.92
CA ASN A 308 -2.52 6.11 20.30
C ASN A 308 -3.50 6.27 19.13
N GLN A 309 -3.12 5.80 17.94
CA GLN A 309 -3.88 6.05 16.72
C GLN A 309 -4.96 4.98 16.52
N SER A 310 -6.16 5.45 16.19
CA SER A 310 -7.20 4.62 15.59
C SER A 310 -7.00 4.58 14.08
N VAL A 311 -7.18 3.43 13.45
CA VAL A 311 -6.96 3.24 12.01
C VAL A 311 -8.09 2.42 11.41
N GLN A 312 -8.67 2.89 10.30
CA GLN A 312 -9.62 2.15 9.48
C GLN A 312 -9.01 1.88 8.11
N ILE A 313 -8.82 0.59 7.77
CA ILE A 313 -8.40 0.19 6.43
C ILE A 313 -9.60 0.24 5.47
N THR A 314 -9.38 0.90 4.33
CA THR A 314 -10.34 1.02 3.23
C THR A 314 -9.68 0.58 1.94
N ARG A 315 -10.48 0.06 1.00
CA ARG A 315 -9.99 -0.52 -0.24
C ARG A 315 -10.93 -0.24 -1.40
N THR A 316 -10.46 -0.52 -2.61
CA THR A 316 -11.25 -0.45 -3.83
C THR A 316 -11.05 -1.72 -4.64
N PHE A 317 -12.16 -2.42 -4.90
CA PHE A 317 -12.25 -3.54 -5.80
C PHE A 317 -13.43 -3.32 -6.73
N SER A 318 -13.23 -3.52 -8.03
CA SER A 318 -14.29 -3.30 -9.01
C SER A 318 -15.38 -4.36 -8.87
N CYS A 319 -16.64 -3.93 -8.82
CA CYS A 319 -17.80 -4.81 -8.87
C CYS A 319 -18.01 -5.47 -10.25
N LYS A 320 -17.25 -5.05 -11.26
CA LYS A 320 -17.32 -5.61 -12.61
C LYS A 320 -16.51 -6.89 -12.75
N TYR A 321 -15.48 -7.05 -11.93
CA TYR A 321 -14.67 -8.26 -11.92
C TYR A 321 -15.35 -9.34 -11.06
N GLN A 322 -15.62 -10.50 -11.65
CA GLN A 322 -16.44 -11.54 -11.02
C GLN A 322 -15.64 -12.57 -10.21
N HIS A 323 -14.31 -12.48 -10.21
CA HIS A 323 -13.41 -13.45 -9.55
C HIS A 323 -12.80 -12.88 -8.26
N TYR A 324 -13.56 -12.07 -7.53
CA TYR A 324 -13.23 -11.64 -6.16
C TYR A 324 -14.20 -12.27 -5.15
N LYS A 325 -14.67 -13.50 -5.38
CA LYS A 325 -15.78 -14.11 -4.64
C LYS A 325 -15.48 -14.22 -3.14
N GLU A 326 -14.22 -14.43 -2.82
CA GLU A 326 -13.66 -14.75 -1.52
C GLU A 326 -13.63 -13.52 -0.60
N PHE A 327 -13.29 -12.34 -1.15
CA PHE A 327 -13.02 -11.14 -0.35
C PHE A 327 -13.81 -9.88 -0.76
N ALA A 328 -14.27 -9.77 -2.01
CA ALA A 328 -15.05 -8.64 -2.49
C ALA A 328 -16.05 -9.06 -3.61
N PRO A 329 -17.01 -9.96 -3.33
CA PRO A 329 -17.86 -10.60 -4.34
C PRO A 329 -18.74 -9.64 -5.14
N ARG A 330 -18.99 -8.43 -4.62
CA ARG A 330 -19.72 -7.35 -5.31
C ARG A 330 -18.86 -6.08 -5.43
N GLY A 331 -17.54 -6.24 -5.38
CA GLY A 331 -16.59 -5.14 -5.24
C GLY A 331 -16.62 -4.48 -3.86
N GLU A 332 -15.78 -3.46 -3.70
CA GLU A 332 -15.76 -2.59 -2.54
C GLU A 332 -15.35 -1.19 -2.99
N ASN A 333 -16.02 -0.14 -2.51
CA ASN A 333 -15.62 1.24 -2.76
C ASN A 333 -15.55 2.06 -1.46
N SER A 334 -15.10 1.43 -0.37
CA SER A 334 -14.99 2.05 0.95
C SER A 334 -14.01 3.21 0.96
N LEU A 335 -12.93 3.16 0.16
CA LEU A 335 -11.97 4.27 0.04
C LEU A 335 -12.65 5.56 -0.46
N PHE A 336 -13.50 5.47 -1.48
CA PHE A 336 -14.26 6.62 -1.97
C PHE A 336 -15.23 7.13 -0.90
N ARG A 337 -15.97 6.23 -0.24
CA ARG A 337 -16.94 6.60 0.81
C ARG A 337 -16.26 7.27 2.00
N ALA A 338 -15.12 6.75 2.45
CA ALA A 338 -14.34 7.30 3.55
C ALA A 338 -13.81 8.70 3.22
N ARG A 339 -13.35 8.94 1.98
CA ARG A 339 -12.96 10.28 1.52
C ARG A 339 -14.14 11.26 1.57
N ILE A 340 -15.30 10.86 1.08
CA ILE A 340 -16.51 11.70 1.13
C ILE A 340 -16.88 12.03 2.58
N LYS A 341 -16.84 11.04 3.49
CA LYS A 341 -17.11 11.26 4.91
C LYS A 341 -16.10 12.23 5.52
N ALA A 342 -14.81 11.99 5.36
CA ALA A 342 -13.74 12.81 5.91
C ALA A 342 -13.71 14.26 5.37
N ILE A 343 -14.23 14.52 4.17
CA ILE A 343 -14.39 15.88 3.63
C ILE A 343 -15.62 16.57 4.23
N LYS A 344 -16.72 15.83 4.44
CA LYS A 344 -17.96 16.37 5.03
C LYS A 344 -17.84 16.59 6.54
N THR A 345 -16.98 15.85 7.22
CA THR A 345 -16.73 16.03 8.65
C THR A 345 -16.11 17.42 8.88
N PRO A 346 -16.74 18.29 9.70
CA PRO A 346 -16.28 19.65 9.92
C PRO A 346 -14.82 19.72 10.40
N ARG A 347 -14.02 20.56 9.75
CA ARG A 347 -12.69 20.97 10.21
C ARG A 347 -12.76 22.42 10.67
N THR A 348 -11.85 22.79 11.56
CA THR A 348 -11.71 24.04 12.33
C THR A 348 -11.79 25.39 11.59
N SER A 349 -12.29 25.49 10.37
CA SER A 349 -12.63 26.77 9.72
C SER A 349 -13.92 26.67 8.91
N SER A 350 -14.99 27.27 9.42
CA SER A 350 -16.21 27.49 8.65
C SER A 350 -16.05 28.79 7.85
N THR A 351 -15.86 28.68 6.54
CA THR A 351 -16.52 29.65 5.66
C THR A 351 -17.82 29.02 5.21
N SER A 352 -18.92 29.64 5.61
CA SER A 352 -20.26 29.17 5.27
C SER A 352 -20.41 29.05 3.75
N LYS A 353 -20.62 27.83 3.26
CA LYS A 353 -21.25 27.60 1.97
C LYS A 353 -22.41 26.65 2.18
N THR A 354 -23.60 27.21 2.02
CA THR A 354 -24.86 26.51 1.81
C THR A 354 -24.71 25.57 0.61
N SER A 355 -24.99 24.28 0.80
CA SER A 355 -25.22 23.36 -0.31
C SER A 355 -26.45 22.51 -0.05
N THR A 356 -27.41 22.65 -0.97
CA THR A 356 -28.64 21.88 -1.15
C THR A 356 -28.37 20.38 -1.27
N SER A 357 -29.20 19.58 -0.60
CA SER A 357 -29.20 18.12 -0.71
C SER A 357 -29.78 17.67 -2.05
N SER A 358 -29.06 16.77 -2.73
CA SER A 358 -29.67 15.86 -3.70
C SER A 358 -29.24 14.44 -3.34
N SER A 359 -30.22 13.57 -3.13
CA SER A 359 -30.05 12.16 -2.89
C SER A 359 -30.00 11.42 -4.23
N SER A 360 -28.82 10.97 -4.63
CA SER A 360 -28.67 10.01 -5.73
C SER A 360 -28.07 8.71 -5.19
N ARG A 361 -28.88 7.65 -5.19
CA ARG A 361 -28.42 6.27 -5.05
C ARG A 361 -27.99 5.80 -6.45
N SER A 362 -26.71 5.93 -6.77
CA SER A 362 -26.11 5.20 -7.87
C SER A 362 -24.61 4.97 -7.62
N CYS A 363 -24.12 3.81 -8.04
CA CYS A 363 -22.70 3.51 -8.07
C CYS A 363 -22.02 4.42 -9.08
N LEU A 364 -21.24 5.39 -8.60
CA LEU A 364 -20.47 6.26 -9.46
C LEU A 364 -19.24 5.52 -10.01
N THR A 365 -19.19 5.41 -11.33
CA THR A 365 -18.01 5.07 -12.12
C THR A 365 -17.08 6.30 -12.17
N PRO A 366 -15.77 6.14 -12.02
CA PRO A 366 -14.85 7.11 -12.58
C PRO A 366 -14.75 6.84 -14.08
N SER A 367 -15.29 7.76 -14.89
CA SER A 367 -15.03 7.86 -16.33
C SER A 367 -13.55 8.10 -16.63
#